data_AF-A0A1X0Q618-F1
#
_entry.id   AF-A0A1X0Q618-F1
#
_cell.length_a   1.000
_cell.length_b   1.000
_cell.length_c   1.000
_cell.angle_alpha   90.00
_cell.angle_beta   90.00
_cell.angle_gamma   90.00
#
_symmetry.space_group_name_H-M   'P 1'
#
loop_
_entity.id
_entity.type
_entity.pdbx_description
1 polymer ?
#
loop_
_entity_poly.entity_id
_entity_poly.type
_entity_poly.pdbx_seq_one_letter_code
_entity_poly.pdbx_strand_id
1 'polypeptide(L)'
;MTCYIRSNDMYRAWPLNAFGLRMIQKNVCVELNRRINEDILRENNDNCKIDTKEDMVEMGSLIIISHSAHIYNENFKDVELIIKDHYKFTPCYDDPNGYYTISLNKYLIVIQHYDIKGKLMREVTGCDYNELSTKLVENLLTDDKFHLMYLGREIFKADFCLKHGIEYVQDLEL
;
A
#
# COMPACT_ATOMS: atom_id res chain seq x y z
N MET A 1 7.15 -3.59 -19.87
CA MET A 1 8.01 -4.77 -20.16
C MET A 1 7.72 -5.82 -19.11
N THR A 2 7.59 -7.09 -19.49
CA THR A 2 7.39 -8.20 -18.55
C THR A 2 8.50 -9.24 -18.71
N CYS A 3 9.12 -9.64 -17.61
CA CYS A 3 10.17 -10.66 -17.58
C CYS A 3 9.78 -11.79 -16.63
N TYR A 4 10.01 -13.03 -17.06
CA TYR A 4 9.81 -14.23 -16.24
C TYR A 4 11.16 -14.84 -15.88
N ILE A 5 11.42 -15.04 -14.59
CA ILE A 5 12.65 -15.62 -14.06
C ILE A 5 12.30 -16.91 -13.32
N ARG A 6 12.80 -18.05 -13.82
CA ARG A 6 12.49 -19.38 -13.25
C ARG A 6 13.08 -19.58 -11.84
N SER A 7 14.29 -19.08 -11.61
CA SER A 7 15.02 -19.20 -10.35
C SER A 7 15.72 -17.88 -10.07
N ASN A 8 15.41 -17.24 -8.95
CA ASN A 8 15.83 -15.87 -8.67
C ASN A 8 16.38 -15.75 -7.24
N ASP A 9 17.69 -15.52 -7.15
CA ASP A 9 18.35 -15.15 -5.90
C ASP A 9 17.96 -13.70 -5.56
N MET A 10 17.14 -13.56 -4.52
CA MET A 10 16.56 -12.28 -4.12
C MET A 10 17.57 -11.34 -3.46
N TYR A 11 18.67 -11.87 -2.92
CA TYR A 11 19.67 -11.06 -2.23
C TYR A 11 20.74 -10.54 -3.19
N ARG A 12 21.39 -11.41 -3.97
CA ARG A 12 22.53 -11.01 -4.82
C ARG A 12 22.13 -10.65 -6.24
N ALA A 13 21.17 -11.37 -6.82
CA ALA A 13 20.90 -11.30 -8.26
C ALA A 13 19.72 -10.40 -8.59
N TRP A 14 18.62 -10.47 -7.83
CA TRP A 14 17.39 -9.74 -8.13
C TRP A 14 17.61 -8.24 -8.30
N PRO A 15 18.36 -7.52 -7.43
CA PRO A 15 18.58 -6.09 -7.61
C PRO A 15 19.29 -5.75 -8.92
N LEU A 16 20.31 -6.54 -9.28
CA LEU A 16 21.06 -6.37 -10.53
C LEU A 16 20.22 -6.72 -11.76
N ASN A 17 19.43 -7.80 -11.67
CA ASN A 17 18.52 -8.20 -12.74
C ASN A 17 17.45 -7.13 -12.97
N ALA A 18 16.84 -6.59 -11.91
CA ALA A 18 15.85 -5.54 -12.01
C ALA A 18 16.44 -4.27 -12.63
N PHE A 19 17.64 -3.86 -12.19
CA PHE A 19 18.35 -2.73 -12.79
C PHE A 19 18.66 -2.96 -14.27
N GLY A 20 19.20 -4.13 -14.62
CA GLY A 20 19.50 -4.50 -16.01
C GLY A 20 18.25 -4.48 -16.90
N LEU A 21 17.15 -5.09 -16.46
CA LEU A 21 15.88 -5.06 -17.18
C LEU A 21 15.34 -3.64 -17.35
N ARG A 22 15.47 -2.78 -16.32
CA ARG A 22 15.07 -1.38 -16.42
C ARG A 22 15.92 -0.61 -17.43
N MET A 23 17.22 -0.88 -17.50
CA MET A 23 18.11 -0.29 -18.50
C MET A 23 17.80 -0.78 -19.91
N ILE A 24 17.48 -2.07 -20.09
CA ILE A 24 17.03 -2.59 -21.38
C ILE A 24 15.73 -1.89 -21.80
N GLN A 25 14.76 -1.77 -20.89
CA GLN A 25 13.52 -1.06 -21.17
C GLN A 25 13.77 0.39 -21.60
N LYS A 26 14.67 1.10 -20.91
CA LYS A 26 15.08 2.46 -21.27
C LYS A 26 15.69 2.52 -22.67
N ASN A 27 16.62 1.63 -22.98
CA ASN A 27 17.30 1.60 -24.28
C ASN A 27 16.32 1.30 -25.42
N VAL A 28 15.38 0.38 -25.22
CA VAL A 28 14.31 0.08 -26.19
C VAL A 28 13.43 1.31 -26.40
N CYS A 29 13.01 1.99 -25.33
CA CYS A 29 12.20 3.21 -25.40
C CYS A 29 12.92 4.33 -26.19
N VAL A 30 14.19 4.59 -25.89
CA VAL A 30 15.01 5.59 -26.60
C VAL A 30 15.13 5.26 -28.09
N GLU A 31 15.42 4.00 -28.42
CA GLU A 31 15.61 3.58 -29.82
C GLU A 31 14.29 3.61 -30.60
N LEU A 32 13.16 3.23 -29.98
CA LEU A 32 11.84 3.36 -30.61
C LEU A 32 11.52 4.82 -30.92
N ASN A 33 11.70 5.72 -29.96
CA ASN A 33 11.45 7.14 -30.18
C ASN A 33 12.38 7.74 -31.23
N ARG A 34 13.64 7.30 -31.32
CA ARG A 34 14.56 7.70 -32.39
C ARG A 34 14.00 7.34 -33.77
N ARG A 35 13.49 6.11 -33.94
CA ARG A 35 12.92 5.63 -35.21
C ARG A 35 11.62 6.33 -35.57
N ILE A 36 10.72 6.50 -34.60
CA ILE A 36 9.47 7.26 -34.77
C ILE A 36 9.78 8.67 -35.29
N ASN A 37 10.75 9.35 -34.68
CA ASN A 37 11.19 10.67 -35.13
C ASN A 37 11.75 10.64 -36.57
N GLU A 38 12.53 9.62 -36.94
CA GLU A 38 13.06 9.48 -38.31
C GLU A 38 11.95 9.27 -39.35
N ASP A 39 10.93 8.46 -39.02
CA ASP A 39 9.82 8.19 -39.92
C ASP A 39 8.90 9.41 -40.07
N ILE A 40 8.61 10.11 -38.97
CA ILE A 40 7.89 11.40 -38.98
C ILE A 40 8.62 12.42 -39.86
N LEU A 41 9.95 12.52 -39.78
CA LEU A 41 10.75 13.44 -40.60
C LEU A 41 10.73 13.05 -42.09
N ARG A 42 10.62 11.77 -42.43
CA ARG A 42 10.52 11.30 -43.82
C ARG A 42 9.16 11.58 -44.45
N GLU A 43 8.09 11.51 -43.67
CA GLU A 43 6.72 11.73 -44.16
C GLU A 43 6.37 13.22 -44.28
N ASN A 44 6.92 14.08 -43.41
CA ASN A 44 6.60 15.52 -43.34
C ASN A 44 7.55 16.39 -44.17
N ASN A 45 7.62 16.15 -45.48
CA ASN A 45 8.46 16.95 -46.39
C ASN A 45 8.01 18.43 -46.54
N ASP A 46 6.90 18.87 -45.94
CA ASP A 46 6.44 20.27 -45.97
C ASP A 46 5.61 20.67 -44.72
N ASN A 47 6.20 21.48 -43.84
CA ASN A 47 5.56 22.50 -42.96
C ASN A 47 4.40 22.14 -42.00
N CYS A 48 4.24 20.89 -41.54
CA CYS A 48 3.30 20.60 -40.44
C CYS A 48 4.02 20.54 -39.08
N LYS A 49 3.59 21.36 -38.12
CA LYS A 49 4.08 21.31 -36.72
C LYS A 49 3.55 20.03 -36.07
N ILE A 50 4.42 19.05 -35.86
CA ILE A 50 4.10 17.82 -35.13
C ILE A 50 3.97 18.16 -33.65
N ASP A 51 2.84 17.76 -33.04
CA ASP A 51 2.66 17.81 -31.59
C ASP A 51 3.40 16.60 -30.99
N THR A 52 4.71 16.77 -30.76
CA THR A 52 5.70 15.69 -30.56
C THR A 52 5.48 14.78 -29.35
N LYS A 53 4.43 15.00 -28.54
CA LYS A 53 4.27 14.33 -27.25
C LYS A 53 3.33 13.13 -27.28
N GLU A 54 2.32 13.12 -28.15
CA GLU A 54 1.35 12.01 -28.21
C GLU A 54 1.90 10.76 -28.92
N ASP A 55 2.84 10.93 -29.86
CA ASP A 55 3.43 9.83 -30.63
C ASP A 55 4.66 9.17 -29.96
N MET A 56 5.18 9.76 -28.88
CA MET A 56 6.36 9.23 -28.20
C MET A 56 6.00 8.13 -27.20
N VAL A 57 6.81 7.08 -27.21
CA VAL A 57 6.70 5.96 -26.26
C VAL A 57 7.40 6.34 -24.95
N GLU A 58 6.68 6.28 -23.83
CA GLU A 58 7.24 6.50 -22.50
C GLU A 58 7.63 5.19 -21.80
N MET A 59 8.50 5.27 -20.78
CA MET A 59 8.83 4.12 -19.95
C MET A 59 7.67 3.72 -19.04
N GLY A 60 6.89 2.72 -19.45
CA GLY A 60 5.86 2.12 -18.60
C GLY A 60 6.40 1.24 -17.47
N SER A 61 5.50 0.46 -16.86
CA SER A 61 5.82 -0.47 -15.78
C SER A 61 6.80 -1.57 -16.21
N LEU A 62 7.73 -1.90 -15.30
CA LEU A 62 8.54 -3.11 -15.36
C LEU A 62 7.90 -4.16 -14.47
N ILE A 63 7.53 -5.31 -15.05
CA ILE A 63 6.94 -6.43 -14.34
C ILE A 63 7.94 -7.57 -14.34
N ILE A 64 8.30 -8.08 -13.16
CA ILE A 64 9.20 -9.23 -12.99
C ILE A 64 8.43 -10.31 -12.25
N ILE A 65 8.22 -11.45 -12.92
CA ILE A 65 7.58 -12.62 -12.34
C ILE A 65 8.68 -13.62 -11.98
N SER A 66 8.86 -13.85 -10.68
CA SER A 66 9.85 -14.82 -10.18
C SER A 66 9.14 -16.09 -9.75
N HIS A 67 9.47 -17.22 -10.39
CA HIS A 67 8.85 -18.50 -10.06
C HIS A 67 9.39 -19.09 -8.76
N SER A 68 10.71 -19.25 -8.66
CA SER A 68 11.40 -19.62 -7.42
C SER A 68 12.21 -18.44 -6.92
N ALA A 69 11.56 -17.58 -6.12
CA ALA A 69 12.21 -16.51 -5.38
C ALA A 69 12.79 -17.10 -4.09
N HIS A 70 14.11 -17.05 -3.93
CA HIS A 70 14.80 -17.63 -2.78
C HIS A 70 15.94 -16.75 -2.29
N ILE A 71 16.32 -16.95 -1.03
CA ILE A 71 17.49 -16.35 -0.40
C ILE A 71 18.35 -17.52 0.09
N TYR A 72 19.64 -17.47 -0.18
CA TYR A 72 20.58 -18.47 0.32
C TYR A 72 20.82 -18.30 1.82
N ASN A 73 20.95 -19.42 2.53
CA ASN A 73 21.06 -19.44 3.99
C ASN A 73 22.24 -18.60 4.50
N GLU A 74 23.35 -18.57 3.75
CA GLU A 74 24.54 -17.81 4.10
C GLU A 74 24.29 -16.29 4.12
N ASN A 75 23.22 -15.81 3.47
CA ASN A 75 22.89 -14.38 3.37
C ASN A 75 21.80 -13.92 4.34
N PHE A 76 21.24 -14.79 5.19
CA PHE A 76 20.14 -14.43 6.07
C PHE A 76 20.50 -13.30 7.05
N LYS A 77 21.71 -13.35 7.64
CA LYS A 77 22.17 -12.30 8.57
C LYS A 77 22.26 -10.93 7.89
N ASP A 78 22.76 -10.89 6.66
CA ASP A 78 22.89 -9.64 5.91
C ASP A 78 21.51 -9.09 5.52
N VAL A 79 20.58 -9.99 5.14
CA VAL A 79 19.19 -9.63 4.84
C VAL A 79 18.50 -9.05 6.06
N GLU A 80 18.68 -9.62 7.25
CA GLU A 80 18.12 -9.09 8.50
C GLU A 80 18.60 -7.65 8.77
N LEU A 81 19.88 -7.37 8.55
CA LEU A 81 20.43 -6.02 8.69
C LEU A 81 19.80 -5.05 7.68
N ILE A 82 19.70 -5.45 6.41
CA ILE A 82 19.06 -4.62 5.37
C ILE A 82 17.61 -4.30 5.72
N ILE A 83 16.84 -5.31 6.18
CA ILE A 83 15.46 -5.10 6.60
C ILE A 83 15.42 -4.14 7.79
N LYS A 84 16.25 -4.35 8.80
CA LYS A 84 16.29 -3.47 9.98
C LYS A 84 16.57 -2.01 9.60
N ASP A 85 17.48 -1.78 8.66
CA ASP A 85 17.93 -0.43 8.31
C ASP A 85 17.01 0.27 7.27
N HIS A 86 16.33 -0.50 6.42
CA HIS A 86 15.60 0.05 5.27
C HIS A 86 14.11 -0.30 5.22
N TYR A 87 13.65 -1.34 5.91
CA TYR A 87 12.23 -1.68 5.96
C TYR A 87 11.49 -0.70 6.86
N LYS A 88 10.80 0.25 6.24
CA LYS A 88 9.82 1.09 6.92
C LYS A 88 8.48 0.37 6.87
N PHE A 89 8.11 -0.26 7.98
CA PHE A 89 6.74 -0.73 8.15
C PHE A 89 5.80 0.46 8.01
N THR A 90 5.01 0.47 6.95
CA THR A 90 3.92 1.43 6.78
C THR A 90 2.65 0.66 7.14
N PRO A 91 1.96 1.00 8.24
CA PRO A 91 0.69 0.35 8.52
C PRO A 91 -0.26 0.65 7.37
N CYS A 92 -0.73 -0.41 6.71
CA CYS A 92 -1.80 -0.31 5.73
C CYS A 92 -3.09 -0.57 6.48
N TYR A 93 -3.97 0.42 6.51
CA TYR A 93 -5.29 0.29 7.12
C TYR A 93 -6.39 0.05 6.09
N ASP A 94 -6.04 -0.13 4.80
CA ASP A 94 -6.98 -0.49 3.75
C ASP A 94 -7.59 -1.86 4.04
N ASP A 95 -8.80 -1.87 4.61
CA ASP A 95 -9.58 -3.08 4.82
C ASP A 95 -10.52 -3.27 3.63
N PRO A 96 -10.44 -4.40 2.88
CA PRO A 96 -11.42 -4.70 1.84
C PRO A 96 -12.86 -4.82 2.39
N ASN A 97 -13.03 -5.02 3.70
CA ASN A 97 -14.33 -5.06 4.35
C ASN A 97 -14.90 -3.67 4.69
N GLY A 98 -14.08 -2.60 4.61
CA GLY A 98 -14.50 -1.22 4.75
C GLY A 98 -13.72 -0.41 5.79
N TYR A 99 -14.39 0.37 6.64
CA TYR A 99 -13.71 1.23 7.62
C TYR A 99 -14.54 1.45 8.89
N TYR A 100 -13.85 1.89 9.95
CA TYR A 100 -14.44 2.13 11.26
C TYR A 100 -14.45 3.61 11.60
N THR A 101 -15.56 4.08 12.15
CA THR A 101 -15.64 5.39 12.81
C THR A 101 -15.92 5.20 14.28
N ILE A 102 -15.26 6.02 15.11
CA ILE A 102 -15.38 5.99 16.56
C ILE A 102 -15.79 7.38 16.99
N SER A 103 -16.81 7.45 17.85
CA SER A 103 -17.30 8.72 18.37
C SER A 103 -17.75 8.58 19.82
N LEU A 104 -17.78 9.71 20.53
CA LEU A 104 -18.31 9.80 21.88
C LEU A 104 -19.70 10.45 21.84
N ASN A 105 -20.68 9.81 22.47
CA ASN A 105 -22.02 10.35 22.63
C ASN A 105 -22.43 10.36 24.10
N LYS A 106 -22.34 11.54 24.73
CA LYS A 106 -22.62 11.82 26.15
C LYS A 106 -21.86 10.95 27.15
N TYR A 107 -22.23 9.67 27.24
CA TYR A 107 -21.73 8.67 28.19
C TYR A 107 -21.34 7.34 27.52
N LEU A 108 -21.38 7.26 26.19
CA LEU A 108 -21.14 6.04 25.43
C LEU A 108 -20.08 6.26 24.36
N ILE A 109 -19.25 5.24 24.18
CA ILE A 109 -18.39 5.08 23.01
C ILE A 109 -19.23 4.37 21.95
N VAL A 110 -19.26 4.95 20.74
CA VAL A 110 -20.00 4.43 19.59
C VAL A 110 -19.00 4.08 18.50
N ILE A 111 -19.00 2.82 18.08
CA ILE A 111 -18.18 2.31 16.98
C ILE A 111 -19.10 1.89 15.86
N GLN A 112 -18.86 2.43 14.68
CA GLN A 112 -19.61 2.11 13.47
C GLN A 112 -18.66 1.53 12.44
N HIS A 113 -19.07 0.41 11.83
CA HIS A 113 -18.36 -0.21 10.73
C HIS A 113 -19.14 0.02 9.44
N TYR A 114 -18.50 0.61 8.45
CA TYR A 114 -19.04 0.89 7.13
C TYR A 114 -18.39 -0.01 6.10
N ASP A 115 -19.11 -0.39 5.04
CA ASP A 115 -18.50 -0.97 3.86
C ASP A 115 -17.72 0.06 3.05
N ILE A 116 -16.98 -0.39 2.03
CA ILE A 116 -16.22 0.51 1.15
C ILE A 116 -17.08 1.50 0.34
N LYS A 117 -18.41 1.28 0.29
CA LYS A 117 -19.39 2.16 -0.36
C LYS A 117 -20.03 3.14 0.64
N GLY A 118 -19.62 3.12 1.91
CA GLY A 118 -20.16 3.98 2.97
C GLY A 118 -21.51 3.52 3.54
N LYS A 119 -21.93 2.27 3.31
CA LYS A 119 -23.11 1.70 3.95
C LYS A 119 -22.77 1.25 5.36
N LEU A 120 -23.52 1.71 6.36
CA LEU A 120 -23.39 1.23 7.73
C LEU A 120 -23.72 -0.26 7.80
N MET A 121 -22.75 -1.06 8.20
CA MET A 121 -22.86 -2.51 8.31
C MET A 121 -23.19 -2.92 9.74
N ARG A 122 -22.50 -2.33 10.72
CA ARG A 122 -22.68 -2.66 12.14
C ARG A 122 -22.43 -1.44 13.02
N GLU A 123 -23.06 -1.42 14.17
CA GLU A 123 -22.85 -0.43 15.22
C GLU A 123 -22.70 -1.17 16.56
N VAL A 124 -21.69 -0.78 17.34
CA VAL A 124 -21.43 -1.32 18.67
C VAL A 124 -21.26 -0.15 19.63
N THR A 125 -22.00 -0.20 20.74
CA THR A 125 -21.93 0.83 21.78
C THR A 125 -21.54 0.21 23.12
N GLY A 126 -20.89 0.99 23.97
CA GLY A 126 -20.50 0.57 25.31
C GLY A 126 -20.04 1.74 26.18
N CYS A 127 -20.02 1.50 27.48
CA CYS A 127 -19.70 2.52 28.48
C CYS A 127 -18.22 2.52 28.87
N ASP A 128 -17.52 1.41 28.64
CA ASP A 128 -16.11 1.25 28.99
C ASP A 128 -15.36 0.32 28.03
N TYR A 129 -14.02 0.41 28.09
CA TYR A 129 -13.11 -0.39 27.27
C TYR A 129 -13.34 -1.91 27.36
N ASN A 130 -13.61 -2.46 28.54
CA ASN A 130 -13.71 -3.91 28.73
C ASN A 130 -14.97 -4.48 28.09
N GLU A 131 -16.10 -3.79 28.26
CA GLU A 131 -17.35 -4.12 27.62
C GLU A 131 -17.21 -4.05 26.09
N LEU A 132 -16.65 -2.95 25.58
CA LEU A 132 -16.56 -2.69 24.15
C LEU A 132 -15.59 -3.66 23.46
N SER A 133 -14.43 -3.94 24.05
CA SER A 133 -13.45 -4.89 23.52
C SER A 133 -14.03 -6.30 23.41
N THR A 134 -14.76 -6.76 24.44
CA THR A 134 -15.45 -8.06 24.41
C THR A 134 -16.48 -8.10 23.28
N LYS A 135 -17.34 -7.07 23.18
CA LYS A 135 -18.36 -7.00 22.12
C LYS A 135 -17.74 -6.99 20.73
N LEU A 136 -16.63 -6.30 20.51
CA LEU A 136 -15.99 -6.25 19.19
C LEU A 136 -15.44 -7.60 18.75
N VAL A 137 -14.83 -8.35 19.68
CA VAL A 137 -14.33 -9.71 19.42
C VAL A 137 -15.48 -10.67 19.12
N GLU A 138 -16.55 -10.63 19.92
CA GLU A 138 -17.74 -11.47 19.70
C GLU A 138 -18.43 -11.17 18.37
N ASN A 139 -18.41 -9.91 17.94
CA ASN A 139 -19.00 -9.50 16.69
C ASN A 139 -18.10 -9.76 15.46
N LEU A 140 -16.90 -10.33 15.61
CA LEU A 140 -16.01 -10.72 14.48
C LEU A 140 -15.94 -9.64 13.40
N LEU A 141 -15.56 -8.43 13.81
CA LEU A 141 -15.57 -7.27 12.92
C LEU A 141 -14.43 -7.32 11.89
N THR A 142 -13.28 -7.89 12.26
CA THR A 142 -12.15 -8.17 11.37
C THR A 142 -11.20 -9.21 12.00
N ASP A 143 -10.60 -10.07 11.18
CA ASP A 143 -9.54 -11.02 11.59
C ASP A 143 -8.13 -10.41 11.43
N ASP A 144 -8.04 -9.19 10.90
CA ASP A 144 -6.77 -8.51 10.69
C ASP A 144 -6.20 -7.99 12.03
N LYS A 145 -4.99 -8.47 12.36
CA LYS A 145 -4.32 -8.15 13.62
C LYS A 145 -3.96 -6.67 13.75
N PHE A 146 -3.64 -5.98 12.66
CA PHE A 146 -3.32 -4.56 12.68
C PHE A 146 -4.58 -3.73 12.90
N HIS A 147 -5.71 -4.10 12.27
CA HIS A 147 -6.99 -3.43 12.52
C HIS A 147 -7.49 -3.67 13.95
N LEU A 148 -7.37 -4.89 14.48
CA LEU A 148 -7.69 -5.17 15.89
C LEU A 148 -6.84 -4.34 16.85
N MET A 149 -5.54 -4.22 16.59
CA MET A 149 -4.63 -3.40 17.40
C MET A 149 -4.97 -1.90 17.30
N TYR A 150 -5.30 -1.42 16.11
CA TYR A 150 -5.76 -0.05 15.89
C TYR A 150 -7.04 0.24 16.67
N LEU A 151 -8.06 -0.60 16.53
CA LEU A 151 -9.32 -0.46 17.26
C LEU A 151 -9.08 -0.46 18.77
N GLY A 152 -8.29 -1.40 19.29
CA GLY A 152 -7.95 -1.44 20.71
C GLY A 152 -7.34 -0.12 21.22
N ARG A 153 -6.41 0.49 20.46
CA ARG A 153 -5.81 1.78 20.81
C ARG A 153 -6.83 2.92 20.79
N GLU A 154 -7.66 3.00 19.75
CA GLU A 154 -8.64 4.06 19.63
C GLU A 154 -9.74 3.97 20.69
N ILE A 155 -10.16 2.76 21.06
CA ILE A 155 -11.14 2.53 22.13
C ILE A 155 -10.58 2.93 23.48
N PHE A 156 -9.33 2.57 23.75
CA PHE A 156 -8.66 3.01 24.97
C PHE A 156 -8.59 4.53 25.04
N LYS A 157 -8.24 5.20 23.94
CA LYS A 157 -8.26 6.66 23.84
C LYS A 157 -9.67 7.24 24.08
N ALA A 158 -10.69 6.67 23.44
CA ALA A 158 -12.08 7.09 23.62
C ALA A 158 -12.57 6.93 25.06
N ASP A 159 -12.26 5.79 25.70
CA ASP A 159 -12.56 5.53 27.12
C ASP A 159 -11.84 6.50 28.05
N PHE A 160 -10.57 6.80 27.78
CA PHE A 160 -9.80 7.79 28.53
C PHE A 160 -10.42 9.20 28.42
N CYS A 161 -10.72 9.65 27.20
CA CYS A 161 -11.39 10.92 26.93
C CYS A 161 -12.74 11.02 27.64
N LEU A 162 -13.56 9.96 27.55
CA LEU A 162 -14.87 9.88 28.18
C LEU A 162 -14.78 10.02 29.71
N LYS A 163 -13.82 9.35 30.35
CA LYS A 163 -13.61 9.39 31.81
C LYS A 163 -13.11 10.73 32.33
N HIS A 164 -12.32 11.45 31.53
CA HIS A 164 -11.71 12.72 31.92
C HIS A 164 -12.44 13.95 31.38
N GLY A 165 -13.50 13.76 30.58
CA GLY A 165 -14.24 14.85 29.95
C GLY A 165 -13.41 15.60 28.90
N ILE A 166 -12.47 14.92 28.24
CA ILE A 166 -11.62 15.47 27.19
C ILE A 166 -12.28 15.20 25.83
N GLU A 167 -12.14 16.10 24.88
CA GLU A 167 -12.61 15.88 23.51
C GLU A 167 -11.83 14.73 22.86
N TYR A 168 -12.55 13.76 22.30
CA TYR A 168 -11.96 12.68 21.54
C TYR A 168 -11.95 13.04 20.06
N VAL A 169 -10.79 12.91 19.42
CA VAL A 169 -10.67 12.96 17.97
C VAL A 169 -9.93 11.70 17.50
N GLN A 170 -10.58 10.95 16.60
CA GLN A 170 -9.99 9.75 16.01
C GLN A 170 -8.71 10.10 15.25
N ASP A 171 -7.75 9.18 15.24
CA ASP A 171 -6.44 9.29 14.57
C ASP A 171 -5.49 10.40 15.07
N LEU A 172 -5.93 11.29 15.96
CA LEU A 172 -5.05 12.25 16.65
C LEU A 172 -4.44 11.64 17.93
N GLU A 173 -3.24 12.12 18.27
CA GLU A 173 -2.63 11.83 19.56
C GLU A 173 -3.36 12.55 20.70
N LEU A 174 -3.33 11.95 21.89
CA LEU A 174 -3.88 12.50 23.14
C LEU A 174 -2.99 13.58 23.74
#